data_AF-A0AAE3PFX9-F1
#
_entry.id   AF-A0AAE3PFX9-F1
#
_cell.length_a   1.000
_cell.length_b   1.000
_cell.length_c   1.000
_cell.angle_alpha   90.00
_cell.angle_beta   90.00
_cell.angle_gamma   90.00
#
_symmetry.space_group_name_H-M   'P 1'
#
loop_
_entity.id
_entity.type
_entity.pdbx_description
1 polymer ?
#
loop_
_entity_poly.entity_id
_entity_poly.type
_entity_poly.pdbx_seq_one_letter_code
_entity_poly.pdbx_strand_id
1 'polypeptide(L)'
;MSPSRRTVLRAVTSTAALALTGCQGAGTGDSMDTDRNGSESATTSHNEGTTGREKRFVVWLDGPDERHLLFDGGDVRNVGAVKERSGRYSVPITLSDEATASVSETFRTDGVDEDREAFEIVVEFDGEETGRYDIAGSLAAEIAEGDWDGQFLLVVDDRDTAEKVRQALVTDSE
;
A
#
# COMPACT_ATOMS: atom_id res chain seq x y z
N MET A 1 32.21 -40.89 -27.54
CA MET A 1 33.22 -40.23 -26.67
C MET A 1 32.48 -39.31 -25.71
N SER A 2 32.31 -39.73 -24.46
CA SER A 2 32.00 -38.84 -23.32
C SER A 2 33.34 -38.44 -22.64
N PRO A 3 33.42 -37.64 -21.55
CA PRO A 3 32.38 -36.84 -20.85
C PRO A 3 32.86 -35.44 -20.31
N SER A 4 31.90 -34.69 -19.73
CA SER A 4 31.98 -33.87 -18.49
C SER A 4 32.95 -32.69 -18.32
N ARG A 5 32.43 -31.60 -17.72
CA ARG A 5 32.68 -31.24 -16.30
C ARG A 5 31.52 -30.42 -15.70
N ARG A 6 30.98 -30.98 -14.61
CA ARG A 6 30.02 -30.41 -13.66
C ARG A 6 30.70 -29.29 -12.86
N THR A 7 29.96 -28.23 -12.52
CA THR A 7 30.21 -27.47 -11.28
C THR A 7 28.88 -27.25 -10.57
N VAL A 8 28.67 -28.09 -9.56
CA VAL A 8 27.71 -27.91 -8.48
C VAL A 8 28.44 -27.09 -7.42
N LEU A 9 27.86 -25.99 -6.94
CA LEU A 9 28.24 -25.42 -5.66
C LEU A 9 27.02 -25.35 -4.74
N ARG A 10 27.27 -25.77 -3.50
CA ARG A 10 26.32 -26.20 -2.49
C ARG A 10 26.40 -25.21 -1.31
N ALA A 11 25.22 -24.87 -0.81
CA ALA A 11 24.80 -24.19 0.43
C ALA A 11 25.82 -23.82 1.52
N VAL A 12 25.54 -22.70 2.21
CA VAL A 12 25.72 -22.56 3.66
C VAL A 12 24.46 -21.94 4.27
N THR A 13 23.82 -22.72 5.14
CA THR A 13 22.76 -22.35 6.07
C THR A 13 23.32 -21.58 7.27
N SER A 14 22.57 -20.62 7.81
CA SER A 14 22.77 -20.14 9.18
C SER A 14 21.43 -19.91 9.86
N THR A 15 21.13 -20.77 10.83
CA THR A 15 19.98 -20.69 11.73
C THR A 15 20.41 -19.89 12.96
N ALA A 16 19.64 -18.89 13.38
CA ALA A 16 19.80 -18.23 14.68
C ALA A 16 18.53 -18.42 15.52
N ALA A 17 18.71 -18.90 16.75
CA ALA A 17 17.67 -19.24 17.72
C ALA A 17 17.38 -18.08 18.69
N LEU A 18 16.16 -18.09 19.24
CA LEU A 18 15.55 -17.17 20.19
C LEU A 18 16.26 -17.09 21.56
N ALA A 19 16.16 -15.93 22.21
CA ALA A 19 16.33 -15.81 23.66
C ALA A 19 15.15 -15.02 24.27
N LEU A 20 14.36 -15.70 25.11
CA LEU A 20 13.37 -15.14 26.01
C LEU A 20 14.07 -14.80 27.34
N THR A 21 13.95 -13.56 27.80
CA THR A 21 14.23 -13.18 29.19
C THR A 21 13.12 -12.30 29.72
N GLY A 22 12.36 -12.85 30.68
CA GLY A 22 11.38 -12.12 31.47
C GLY A 22 12.00 -11.44 32.69
N CYS A 23 11.33 -10.41 33.20
CA CYS A 23 11.51 -9.92 34.57
C CYS A 23 10.15 -9.85 35.26
N GLN A 24 10.10 -10.53 36.40
CA GLN A 24 8.98 -10.68 37.31
C GLN A 24 8.72 -9.38 38.09
N GLY A 25 7.45 -8.98 38.20
CA GLY A 25 6.97 -8.05 39.21
C GLY A 25 6.01 -8.78 40.14
N ALA A 26 6.44 -9.01 41.38
CA ALA A 26 5.67 -9.66 42.44
C ALA A 26 4.66 -8.69 43.06
N GLY A 27 3.40 -9.12 43.18
CA GLY A 27 2.35 -8.46 43.95
C GLY A 27 1.52 -9.50 44.70
N THR A 28 1.58 -9.45 46.03
CA THR A 28 0.86 -10.32 46.98
C THR A 28 -0.58 -9.86 47.16
N GLY A 29 -1.51 -10.81 47.29
CA GLY A 29 -2.86 -10.61 47.86
C GLY A 29 -3.90 -11.45 47.12
N ASP A 30 -4.28 -12.62 47.63
CA ASP A 30 -5.26 -12.88 48.70
C ASP A 30 -6.63 -13.28 48.12
N SER A 31 -7.16 -14.38 48.67
CA SER A 31 -8.57 -14.78 48.72
C SER A 31 -9.29 -15.40 47.51
N MET A 32 -9.63 -16.67 47.74
CA MET A 32 -10.96 -17.28 47.67
C MET A 32 -11.50 -17.85 46.35
N ASP A 33 -11.94 -19.09 46.53
CA ASP A 33 -12.91 -19.93 45.82
C ASP A 33 -13.73 -19.28 44.70
N THR A 34 -13.89 -20.00 43.59
CA THR A 34 -15.21 -20.37 43.05
C THR A 34 -15.06 -21.22 41.77
N ASP A 35 -15.76 -22.36 41.82
CA ASP A 35 -16.38 -23.16 40.76
C ASP A 35 -15.87 -23.06 39.31
N ARG A 36 -15.34 -24.19 38.83
CA ARG A 36 -15.12 -24.48 37.41
C ARG A 36 -16.43 -24.99 36.79
N ASN A 37 -17.19 -24.09 36.18
CA ASN A 37 -18.28 -24.43 35.28
C ASN A 37 -18.34 -23.43 34.11
N GLY A 38 -18.34 -23.93 32.87
CA GLY A 38 -18.92 -23.23 31.73
C GLY A 38 -17.95 -22.55 30.74
N SER A 39 -18.14 -22.95 29.48
CA SER A 39 -18.28 -22.08 28.30
C SER A 39 -17.06 -21.46 27.61
N GLU A 40 -16.83 -21.99 26.41
CA GLU A 40 -16.94 -21.28 25.12
C GLU A 40 -15.96 -20.14 24.78
N SER A 41 -15.24 -20.36 23.68
CA SER A 41 -14.91 -19.43 22.59
C SER A 41 -14.68 -17.95 22.92
N ALA A 42 -13.47 -17.47 22.61
CA ALA A 42 -13.32 -16.26 21.79
C ALA A 42 -11.91 -16.16 21.23
N THR A 43 -11.82 -16.39 19.92
CA THR A 43 -10.83 -15.79 19.04
C THR A 43 -10.99 -14.28 19.14
N THR A 44 -10.09 -13.59 19.84
CA THR A 44 -10.04 -12.13 19.76
C THR A 44 -9.18 -11.77 18.56
N SER A 45 -9.82 -11.73 17.39
CA SER A 45 -9.34 -10.98 16.24
C SER A 45 -9.05 -9.55 16.71
N HIS A 46 -7.79 -9.14 16.55
CA HIS A 46 -7.42 -7.73 16.52
C HIS A 46 -8.08 -7.13 15.28
N ASN A 47 -9.31 -6.67 15.45
CA ASN A 47 -9.93 -5.75 14.51
C ASN A 47 -9.60 -4.36 15.03
N GLU A 48 -8.48 -3.80 14.57
CA GLU A 48 -8.22 -2.36 14.67
C GLU A 48 -9.24 -1.65 13.76
N GLY A 49 -10.48 -1.59 14.24
CA GLY A 49 -11.50 -0.70 13.72
C GLY A 49 -11.10 0.72 14.06
N THR A 50 -10.23 1.31 13.24
CA THR A 50 -10.17 2.75 13.10
C THR A 50 -11.54 3.18 12.60
N THR A 51 -12.37 3.73 13.48
CA THR A 51 -13.52 4.55 13.09
C THR A 51 -12.97 5.87 12.55
N GLY A 52 -12.16 5.78 11.50
CA GLY A 52 -11.69 6.89 10.69
C GLY A 52 -12.78 7.20 9.67
N ARG A 53 -12.91 8.47 9.31
CA ARG A 53 -13.68 8.90 8.14
C ARG A 53 -13.40 7.93 6.99
N GLU A 54 -14.44 7.36 6.39
CA GLU A 54 -14.28 6.53 5.19
C GLU A 54 -13.49 7.33 4.16
N LYS A 55 -12.32 6.81 3.77
CA LYS A 55 -11.43 7.45 2.79
C LYS A 55 -12.12 7.38 1.44
N ARG A 56 -12.50 8.54 0.90
CA ARG A 56 -13.26 8.59 -0.35
C ARG A 56 -12.40 8.39 -1.58
N PHE A 57 -11.11 8.64 -1.50
CA PHE A 57 -10.18 8.43 -2.60
C PHE A 57 -8.98 7.64 -2.09
N VAL A 58 -8.72 6.50 -2.72
CA VAL A 58 -7.65 5.58 -2.32
C VAL A 58 -6.96 5.03 -3.57
N VAL A 59 -5.64 4.97 -3.55
CA VAL A 59 -4.83 4.40 -4.63
C VAL A 59 -3.99 3.26 -4.09
N TRP A 60 -4.06 2.13 -4.77
CA TRP A 60 -3.41 0.89 -4.39
C TRP A 60 -2.44 0.43 -5.48
N LEU A 61 -1.39 -0.26 -5.06
CA LEU A 61 -0.56 -1.11 -5.90
C LEU A 61 -1.04 -2.54 -5.73
N ASP A 62 -1.59 -3.12 -6.79
CA ASP A 62 -2.03 -4.50 -6.84
C ASP A 62 -0.90 -5.33 -7.45
N GLY A 63 -0.25 -6.14 -6.62
CA GLY A 63 0.89 -6.98 -7.01
C GLY A 63 0.57 -8.47 -6.97
N PRO A 64 1.55 -9.33 -7.32
CA PRO A 64 1.36 -10.77 -7.38
C PRO A 64 1.19 -11.42 -6.00
N ASP A 65 1.84 -10.85 -4.97
CA ASP A 65 1.85 -11.40 -3.61
C ASP A 65 0.78 -10.77 -2.72
N GLU A 66 0.65 -9.45 -2.76
CA GLU A 66 -0.33 -8.70 -1.97
C GLU A 66 -0.65 -7.33 -2.60
N ARG A 67 -1.59 -6.61 -1.95
CA ARG A 67 -2.03 -5.28 -2.35
C ARG A 67 -1.55 -4.26 -1.33
N HIS A 68 -0.83 -3.25 -1.78
CA HIS A 68 -0.27 -2.19 -0.94
C HIS A 68 -1.02 -0.87 -1.12
N LEU A 69 -1.30 -0.18 -0.02
CA LEU A 69 -1.80 1.21 -0.10
C LEU A 69 -0.65 2.09 -0.59
N LEU A 70 -0.84 2.79 -1.70
CA LEU A 70 0.12 3.79 -2.16
C LEU A 70 -0.13 5.12 -1.47
N PHE A 71 -1.35 5.63 -1.57
CA PHE A 71 -1.75 6.88 -0.93
C PHE A 71 -3.28 7.02 -0.91
N ASP A 72 -3.77 7.95 -0.09
CA ASP A 72 -5.17 8.37 -0.08
C ASP A 72 -5.32 9.90 -0.17
N GLY A 73 -6.57 10.39 -0.06
CA GLY A 73 -6.86 11.83 -0.13
C GLY A 73 -6.06 12.69 0.86
N GLY A 74 -5.72 12.19 2.05
CA GLY A 74 -4.95 12.92 3.06
C GLY A 74 -3.46 13.08 2.73
N ASP A 75 -2.95 12.30 1.78
CA ASP A 75 -1.56 12.34 1.32
C ASP A 75 -1.34 13.36 0.19
N VAL A 76 -2.41 13.98 -0.29
CA VAL A 76 -2.37 14.90 -1.42
C VAL A 76 -2.05 16.33 -0.96
N ARG A 77 -0.95 16.87 -1.48
CA ARG A 77 -0.52 18.26 -1.23
C ARG A 77 -1.24 19.27 -2.13
N ASN A 78 -1.50 18.90 -3.38
CA ASN A 78 -2.11 19.80 -4.35
C ASN A 78 -2.92 19.04 -5.41
N VAL A 79 -4.08 19.62 -5.76
CA VAL A 79 -4.98 19.10 -6.80
C VAL A 79 -5.14 20.14 -7.90
N GLY A 80 -4.77 19.76 -9.11
CA GLY A 80 -4.90 20.59 -10.30
C GLY A 80 -6.35 20.78 -10.76
N ALA A 81 -6.55 21.70 -11.71
CA ALA A 81 -7.81 21.81 -12.43
C ALA A 81 -8.01 20.62 -13.37
N VAL A 82 -9.27 20.23 -13.61
CA VAL A 82 -9.64 19.25 -14.62
C VAL A 82 -9.23 19.74 -16.01
N LYS A 83 -8.55 18.89 -16.78
CA LYS A 83 -8.11 19.17 -18.15
C LYS A 83 -8.66 18.13 -19.11
N GLU A 84 -9.22 18.58 -20.23
CA GLU A 84 -9.64 17.70 -21.31
C GLU A 84 -8.49 17.50 -22.30
N ARG A 85 -8.25 16.25 -22.70
CA ARG A 85 -7.29 15.89 -23.75
C ARG A 85 -7.77 14.67 -24.51
N SER A 86 -7.94 14.83 -25.83
CA SER A 86 -8.33 13.74 -26.73
C SER A 86 -9.61 13.00 -26.30
N GLY A 87 -10.61 13.73 -25.82
CA GLY A 87 -11.89 13.17 -25.38
C GLY A 87 -11.87 12.49 -24.01
N ARG A 88 -10.77 12.63 -23.25
CA ARG A 88 -10.66 12.17 -21.85
C ARG A 88 -10.38 13.33 -20.93
N TYR A 89 -10.75 13.19 -19.67
CA TYR A 89 -10.57 14.19 -18.63
C TYR A 89 -9.47 13.76 -17.67
N SER A 90 -8.66 14.72 -17.22
CA SER A 90 -7.52 14.43 -16.37
C SER A 90 -7.44 15.38 -15.18
N VAL A 91 -7.02 14.85 -14.04
CA VAL A 91 -6.84 15.58 -12.78
C VAL A 91 -5.38 15.42 -12.35
N PRO A 92 -4.53 16.45 -12.50
CA PRO A 92 -3.18 16.43 -11.97
C PRO A 92 -3.22 16.41 -10.44
N ILE A 93 -2.43 15.55 -9.82
CA ILE A 93 -2.33 15.39 -8.37
C ILE A 93 -0.84 15.47 -8.01
N THR A 94 -0.53 16.15 -6.90
CA THR A 94 0.82 16.18 -6.35
C THR A 94 0.75 15.73 -4.90
N LEU A 95 1.53 14.72 -4.56
CA LEU A 95 1.60 14.18 -3.21
C LEU A 95 2.41 15.10 -2.28
N SER A 96 2.25 14.87 -0.97
CA SER A 96 3.18 15.35 0.03
C SER A 96 4.55 14.68 -0.15
N ASP A 97 5.60 15.29 0.40
CA ASP A 97 6.95 14.72 0.30
C ASP A 97 7.04 13.39 1.08
N GLU A 98 6.30 13.26 2.19
CA GLU A 98 6.19 12.03 2.99
C GLU A 98 5.53 10.90 2.19
N ALA A 99 4.40 11.17 1.55
CA ALA A 99 3.71 10.19 0.72
C ALA A 99 4.52 9.82 -0.53
N THR A 100 5.22 10.79 -1.13
CA THR A 100 6.12 10.54 -2.27
C THR A 100 7.23 9.56 -1.89
N ALA A 101 7.85 9.76 -0.72
CA ALA A 101 8.86 8.86 -0.20
C ALA A 101 8.31 7.45 0.08
N SER A 102 7.12 7.38 0.69
CA SER A 102 6.43 6.11 0.99
C SER A 102 6.13 5.31 -0.27
N VAL A 103 5.49 5.93 -1.28
CA VAL A 103 5.21 5.27 -2.57
C VAL A 103 6.50 4.78 -3.23
N SER A 104 7.54 5.60 -3.22
CA SER A 104 8.82 5.23 -3.81
C SER A 104 9.49 4.05 -3.10
N GLU A 105 9.33 3.95 -1.77
CA GLU A 105 9.81 2.82 -0.98
C GLU A 105 9.02 1.53 -1.27
N THR A 106 7.69 1.61 -1.37
CA THR A 106 6.84 0.47 -1.76
C THR A 106 7.25 -0.08 -3.13
N PHE A 107 7.36 0.77 -4.15
CA PHE A 107 7.75 0.35 -5.50
C PHE A 107 9.12 -0.36 -5.54
N ARG A 108 10.10 0.15 -4.79
CA ARG A 108 11.45 -0.44 -4.70
C ARG A 108 11.47 -1.73 -3.90
N THR A 109 10.65 -1.84 -2.86
CA THR A 109 10.56 -3.04 -2.01
C THR A 109 9.95 -4.20 -2.78
N ASP A 110 8.93 -3.91 -3.60
CA ASP A 110 8.21 -4.92 -4.37
C ASP A 110 8.86 -5.24 -5.72
N GLY A 111 9.96 -4.54 -6.08
CA GLY A 111 10.69 -4.79 -7.33
C GLY A 111 9.88 -4.42 -8.57
N VAL A 112 9.05 -3.35 -8.50
CA VAL A 112 8.18 -2.93 -9.60
C VAL A 112 8.96 -2.56 -10.87
N ASP A 113 10.19 -2.07 -10.74
CA ASP A 113 11.05 -1.77 -11.89
C ASP A 113 11.57 -3.03 -12.59
N GLU A 114 11.71 -4.14 -11.86
CA GLU A 114 12.19 -5.42 -12.37
C GLU A 114 11.09 -6.22 -13.07
N ASP A 115 9.86 -6.18 -12.54
CA ASP A 115 8.72 -6.95 -13.06
C ASP A 115 7.40 -6.14 -13.14
N ARG A 116 7.46 -4.93 -13.74
CA ARG A 116 6.30 -4.01 -13.80
C ARG A 116 5.00 -4.64 -14.32
N GLU A 117 5.11 -5.63 -15.21
CA GLU A 117 3.95 -6.23 -15.88
C GLU A 117 3.14 -7.13 -14.92
N ALA A 118 3.70 -7.47 -13.77
CA ALA A 118 3.01 -8.18 -12.70
C ALA A 118 2.21 -7.24 -11.77
N PHE A 119 2.28 -5.92 -11.97
CA PHE A 119 1.67 -4.93 -11.07
C PHE A 119 0.72 -3.99 -11.81
N GLU A 120 -0.35 -3.60 -11.11
CA GLU A 120 -1.32 -2.61 -11.57
C GLU A 120 -1.57 -1.55 -10.49
N ILE A 121 -1.85 -0.31 -10.91
CA ILE A 121 -2.37 0.72 -10.01
C ILE A 121 -3.88 0.68 -10.05
N VAL A 122 -4.51 0.50 -8.88
CA VAL A 122 -5.97 0.48 -8.74
C VAL A 122 -6.44 1.71 -7.99
N VAL A 123 -7.39 2.44 -8.58
CA VAL A 123 -7.95 3.67 -8.02
C VAL A 123 -9.37 3.42 -7.58
N GLU A 124 -9.64 3.70 -6.31
CA GLU A 124 -10.97 3.57 -5.71
C GLU A 124 -11.52 4.95 -5.33
N PHE A 125 -12.81 5.14 -5.61
CA PHE A 125 -13.57 6.32 -5.21
C PHE A 125 -14.86 5.90 -4.51
N ASP A 126 -15.11 6.41 -3.30
CA ASP A 126 -16.22 6.01 -2.43
C ASP A 126 -16.33 4.48 -2.25
N GLY A 127 -15.19 3.78 -2.23
CA GLY A 127 -15.10 2.31 -2.11
C GLY A 127 -15.38 1.52 -3.39
N GLU A 128 -15.62 2.20 -4.52
CA GLU A 128 -15.81 1.57 -5.83
C GLU A 128 -14.54 1.70 -6.68
N GLU A 129 -14.12 0.62 -7.34
CA GLU A 129 -13.01 0.65 -8.31
C GLU A 129 -13.41 1.53 -9.51
N THR A 130 -12.73 2.65 -9.68
CA THR A 130 -12.98 3.61 -10.78
C THR A 130 -11.98 3.48 -11.91
N GLY A 131 -10.85 2.82 -11.66
CA GLY A 131 -9.85 2.57 -12.69
C GLY A 131 -8.76 1.62 -12.22
N ARG A 132 -8.17 0.96 -13.21
CA ARG A 132 -7.05 0.04 -13.08
C ARG A 132 -6.09 0.32 -14.24
N TYR A 133 -4.82 0.50 -13.92
CA TYR A 133 -3.83 1.02 -14.84
C TYR A 133 -2.52 0.24 -14.78
N ASP A 134 -2.00 -0.14 -15.94
CA ASP A 134 -0.64 -0.64 -16.05
C ASP A 134 0.36 0.44 -15.59
N ILE A 135 1.44 0.02 -14.94
CA ILE A 135 2.49 0.94 -14.50
C ILE A 135 3.36 1.30 -15.70
N ALA A 136 3.39 2.56 -16.13
CA ALA A 136 4.25 2.98 -17.23
C ALA A 136 5.73 2.72 -16.91
N GLY A 137 6.50 2.17 -17.87
CA GLY A 137 7.92 1.88 -17.65
C GLY A 137 8.76 3.11 -17.28
N SER A 138 8.40 4.30 -17.78
CA SER A 138 9.05 5.55 -17.39
C SER A 138 8.82 5.88 -15.91
N LEU A 139 7.61 5.66 -15.39
CA LEU A 139 7.29 5.92 -13.99
C LEU A 139 8.08 4.99 -13.06
N ALA A 140 8.12 3.69 -13.38
CA ALA A 140 8.89 2.73 -12.60
C ALA A 140 10.39 3.09 -12.57
N ALA A 141 10.95 3.51 -13.71
CA ALA A 141 12.34 3.97 -13.79
C ALA A 141 12.58 5.25 -12.98
N GLU A 142 11.75 6.28 -13.12
CA GLU A 142 11.87 7.53 -12.36
C GLU A 142 11.79 7.28 -10.85
N ILE A 143 10.94 6.36 -10.39
CA ILE A 143 10.85 5.99 -8.98
C ILE A 143 12.10 5.22 -8.52
N ALA A 144 12.60 4.28 -9.32
CA ALA A 144 13.79 3.50 -8.98
C ALA A 144 15.06 4.37 -8.93
N GLU A 145 15.16 5.35 -9.82
CA GLU A 145 16.27 6.31 -9.90
C GLU A 145 16.15 7.44 -8.85
N GLY A 146 14.97 7.59 -8.23
CA GLY A 146 14.70 8.63 -7.23
C GLY A 146 14.42 10.01 -7.84
N ASP A 147 14.10 10.06 -9.14
CA ASP A 147 13.82 11.27 -9.91
C ASP A 147 12.33 11.63 -9.93
N TRP A 148 11.46 10.77 -9.43
CA TRP A 148 10.01 11.02 -9.40
C TRP A 148 9.59 12.01 -8.30
N ASP A 149 8.98 13.13 -8.70
CA ASP A 149 8.59 14.24 -7.84
C ASP A 149 7.18 14.11 -7.20
N GLY A 150 6.64 12.89 -7.09
CA GLY A 150 5.33 12.69 -6.44
C GLY A 150 4.12 13.14 -7.27
N GLN A 151 4.28 13.26 -8.60
CA GLN A 151 3.21 13.71 -9.50
C GLN A 151 2.45 12.55 -10.11
N PHE A 152 1.12 12.60 -10.01
CA PHE A 152 0.20 11.69 -10.68
C PHE A 152 -0.73 12.46 -11.63
N LEU A 153 -1.15 11.80 -12.70
CA LEU A 153 -2.20 12.29 -13.59
C LEU A 153 -3.31 11.25 -13.64
N LEU A 154 -4.37 11.46 -12.88
CA LEU A 154 -5.56 10.63 -12.97
C LEU A 154 -6.28 10.95 -14.29
N VAL A 155 -6.67 9.92 -15.05
CA VAL A 155 -7.39 10.08 -16.32
C VAL A 155 -8.69 9.29 -16.25
N VAL A 156 -9.81 9.93 -16.55
CA VAL A 156 -11.15 9.32 -16.58
C VAL A 156 -11.87 9.72 -17.87
N ASP A 157 -12.83 8.91 -18.30
CA ASP A 157 -13.57 9.17 -19.54
C ASP A 157 -14.64 10.27 -19.40
N ASP A 158 -15.13 10.49 -18.18
CA ASP A 158 -16.25 11.37 -17.90
C ASP A 158 -15.82 12.62 -17.11
N ARG A 159 -16.34 13.78 -17.51
CA ARG A 159 -16.02 15.06 -16.88
C ARG A 159 -16.59 15.17 -15.48
N ASP A 160 -17.83 14.73 -15.29
CA ASP A 160 -18.49 14.84 -13.99
C ASP A 160 -17.77 13.99 -12.94
N THR A 161 -17.26 12.82 -13.34
CA THR A 161 -16.38 11.98 -12.53
C THR A 161 -15.08 12.69 -12.17
N ALA A 162 -14.41 13.32 -13.15
CA ALA A 162 -13.17 14.06 -12.90
C ALA A 162 -13.37 15.20 -11.89
N GLU A 163 -14.47 15.96 -12.02
CA GLU A 163 -14.81 17.05 -11.11
C GLU A 163 -15.17 16.55 -9.70
N LYS A 164 -15.89 15.42 -9.59
CA LYS A 164 -16.21 14.78 -8.30
C LYS A 164 -14.93 14.33 -7.57
N VAL A 165 -14.05 13.63 -8.26
CA VAL A 165 -12.77 13.18 -7.68
C VAL A 165 -11.93 14.38 -7.26
N ARG A 166 -11.82 15.40 -8.12
CA ARG A 166 -11.13 16.65 -7.78
C ARG A 166 -11.71 17.28 -6.52
N GLN A 167 -13.03 17.41 -6.43
CA GLN A 167 -13.69 18.03 -5.28
C GLN A 167 -13.46 17.23 -3.99
N ALA A 168 -13.53 15.91 -4.06
CA ALA A 168 -13.27 15.05 -2.92
C ALA A 168 -11.83 15.19 -2.44
N LEU A 169 -10.85 15.12 -3.35
CA LEU A 169 -9.44 15.30 -3.03
C LEU A 169 -9.15 16.68 -2.41
N VAL A 170 -9.74 17.75 -2.96
CA VAL A 170 -9.59 19.09 -2.37
C VAL A 170 -10.12 19.11 -0.94
N THR A 171 -11.30 18.53 -0.69
CA THR A 171 -11.91 18.49 0.65
C THR A 171 -11.10 17.65 1.63
N ASP A 172 -10.47 16.57 1.15
CA ASP A 172 -9.69 15.65 1.99
C ASP A 172 -8.27 16.16 2.25
N SER A 173 -7.77 17.09 1.42
CA SER A 173 -6.45 17.75 1.58
C SER A 173 -6.44 19.00 2.48
N GLU A 174 -7.62 19.47 2.94
CA GLU A 174 -7.78 20.62 3.85
C GLU A 174 -7.76 20.20 5.33
#